data_AF-A0A0M3RE69-F1
#
_entry.id   AF-A0A0M3RE69-F1
#
_cell.length_a   1.000
_cell.length_b   1.000
_cell.length_c   1.000
_cell.angle_alpha   90.00
_cell.angle_beta   90.00
_cell.angle_gamma   90.00
#
_symmetry.space_group_name_H-M   'P 1'
#
loop_
_entity.id
_entity.type
_entity.pdbx_description
1 polymer ?
#
loop_
_entity_poly.entity_id
_entity_poly.type
_entity_poly.pdbx_seq_one_letter_code
_entity_poly.pdbx_strand_id
1 'polypeptide(L)'
;MELVAARLIERTKKHFILLIVLPVFLGALGWFLPFGSSESDIPAHAEISLGSYENPNLNKTKQVIVLLSNLPFYKEHLPDIYEEYKEDILNDLSVTPVSETNIRISFKNHSQEDSIQVVNKIAEAFLKLDQSHYEQKQEIMKKSIDQLRNETVGPDAKVDQQRFLYELQSAQLTMKPAVLLKAADQQEIGVNAVSSKARAVLGVLIGLTLALLWIVIPELVREQKQ
;
A
#
# COMPACT_ATOMS: atom_id res chain seq x y z
N MET A 1 55.13 20.28 3.10
CA MET A 1 54.21 19.47 3.91
C MET A 1 54.18 19.89 5.38
N GLU A 2 55.31 20.08 6.06
CA GLU A 2 55.29 20.48 7.49
C GLU A 2 54.62 21.84 7.77
N LEU A 3 54.81 22.83 6.90
CA LEU A 3 54.16 24.15 7.03
C LEU A 3 52.64 24.11 6.84
N VAL A 4 52.13 23.12 6.09
CA VAL A 4 50.69 22.91 5.85
C VAL A 4 50.07 22.23 7.07
N ALA A 5 50.74 21.21 7.59
CA ALA A 5 50.33 20.53 8.82
C ALA A 5 50.27 21.48 10.02
N ALA A 6 51.28 22.33 10.20
CA ALA A 6 51.31 23.34 11.27
C ALA A 6 50.16 24.35 11.15
N ARG A 7 49.86 24.81 9.93
CA ARG A 7 48.75 25.74 9.65
C ARG A 7 47.37 25.11 9.85
N LEU A 8 47.19 23.85 9.47
CA LEU A 8 45.97 23.09 9.74
C LEU A 8 45.74 22.92 11.25
N ILE A 9 46.79 22.65 12.01
CA ILE A 9 46.72 22.52 13.48
C ILE A 9 46.30 23.85 14.12
N GLU A 10 46.88 24.97 13.69
CA GLU A 10 46.54 26.30 14.22
C GLU A 10 45.09 26.70 13.89
N ARG A 11 44.63 26.42 12.67
CA ARG A 11 43.26 26.70 12.24
C ARG A 11 42.24 25.80 12.93
N THR A 12 42.59 24.53 13.18
CA THR A 12 41.80 23.58 13.96
C THR A 12 41.63 24.06 15.40
N LYS A 13 42.71 24.52 16.04
CA LYS A 13 42.63 25.15 17.38
C LYS A 13 41.73 26.39 17.38
N LYS A 14 41.84 27.24 16.36
CA LYS A 14 41.05 28.46 16.24
C LYS A 14 39.55 28.20 16.03
N HIS A 15 39.19 27.14 15.32
CA HIS A 15 37.78 26.80 14.99
C HIS A 15 37.30 25.53 15.72
N PHE A 16 37.97 25.16 16.81
CA PHE A 16 37.66 23.95 17.59
C PHE A 16 36.21 23.94 18.09
N ILE A 17 35.68 25.10 18.46
CA ILE A 17 34.29 25.25 18.89
C ILE A 17 33.33 24.88 17.75
N LEU A 18 33.62 25.29 16.51
CA LEU A 18 32.76 24.99 15.36
C LEU A 18 32.76 23.49 15.03
N LEU A 19 33.91 22.81 15.20
CA LEU A 19 34.03 21.36 15.03
C LEU A 19 33.16 20.55 15.98
N ILE A 20 32.81 21.11 17.14
CA ILE A 20 31.97 20.44 18.14
C ILE A 20 30.52 20.89 18.01
N VAL A 21 30.30 22.20 17.89
CA VAL A 21 28.95 22.78 17.89
C VAL A 21 28.17 22.37 16.64
N LEU A 22 28.80 22.32 15.47
CA LEU A 22 28.10 22.01 14.22
C LEU A 22 27.59 20.55 14.17
N PRO A 23 28.38 19.51 14.49
CA PRO A 23 27.89 18.14 14.56
C PRO A 23 26.86 17.92 15.66
N VAL A 24 27.04 18.54 16.84
CA VAL A 24 26.10 18.40 17.95
C VAL A 24 24.76 19.04 17.59
N PHE A 25 24.77 20.23 16.98
CA PHE A 25 23.56 20.91 16.54
C PHE A 25 22.83 20.13 15.45
N LEU A 26 23.53 19.65 14.42
CA LEU A 26 22.93 18.84 13.35
C LEU A 26 22.45 17.47 13.83
N GLY A 27 23.14 16.85 14.78
CA GLY A 27 22.70 15.63 15.46
C GLY A 27 21.43 15.85 16.28
N ALA A 28 21.35 16.96 17.01
CA ALA A 28 20.16 17.36 17.75
C ALA A 28 18.99 17.62 16.80
N LEU A 29 19.21 18.31 15.68
CA LEU A 29 18.18 18.48 14.64
C LEU A 29 17.74 17.14 14.05
N GLY A 30 18.66 16.21 13.80
CA GLY A 30 18.33 14.86 13.33
C GLY A 30 17.52 14.04 14.35
N TRP A 31 17.67 14.32 15.65
CA TRP A 31 16.91 13.70 16.73
C TRP A 31 15.51 14.32 16.90
N PHE A 32 15.44 15.66 16.91
CA PHE A 32 14.23 16.42 17.26
C PHE A 32 13.33 16.73 16.07
N LEU A 33 13.84 16.80 14.84
CA LEU A 33 12.99 17.04 13.67
C LEU A 33 12.20 15.76 13.35
N PRO A 34 10.85 15.80 13.39
CA PRO A 34 10.05 14.71 12.87
C PRO A 34 10.33 14.59 11.36
N PHE A 35 10.64 13.37 10.90
CA PHE A 35 10.74 13.12 9.47
C PHE A 35 9.33 13.30 8.90
N GLY A 36 9.21 14.13 7.86
CA GLY A 36 7.93 14.60 7.30
C GLY A 36 6.90 13.49 7.28
N SER A 37 5.76 13.74 7.94
CA SER A 37 4.55 12.89 7.99
C SER A 37 4.82 11.46 7.57
N SER A 38 5.60 10.76 8.40
CA SER A 38 5.84 9.34 8.20
C SER A 38 4.47 8.67 8.22
N GLU A 39 4.29 7.68 7.37
CA GLU A 39 3.10 6.83 7.21
C GLU A 39 2.63 6.12 8.51
N SER A 40 3.07 6.56 9.69
CA SER A 40 2.61 6.11 11.00
C SER A 40 1.14 6.39 11.29
N ASP A 41 0.47 7.20 10.47
CA ASP A 41 -0.99 7.38 10.49
C ASP A 41 -1.71 6.60 9.38
N ILE A 42 -1.02 5.70 8.65
CA ILE A 42 -1.73 4.81 7.73
C ILE A 42 -2.48 3.78 8.59
N PRO A 43 -3.83 3.88 8.70
CA PRO A 43 -4.61 2.85 9.36
C PRO A 43 -4.33 1.50 8.70
N ALA A 44 -4.44 0.42 9.49
CA ALA A 44 -4.37 -0.93 8.96
C ALA A 44 -5.25 -1.05 7.71
N HIS A 45 -4.69 -1.60 6.63
CA HIS A 45 -5.39 -1.65 5.34
C HIS A 45 -5.22 -3.00 4.66
N ALA A 46 -6.25 -3.39 3.93
CA ALA A 46 -6.20 -4.53 3.02
C ALA A 46 -6.37 -4.04 1.58
N GLU A 47 -5.69 -4.69 0.65
CA GLU A 47 -5.83 -4.44 -0.79
C GLU A 47 -6.40 -5.68 -1.48
N ILE A 48 -7.44 -5.48 -2.27
CA ILE A 48 -8.16 -6.54 -2.97
C ILE A 48 -8.14 -6.22 -4.47
N SER A 49 -7.77 -7.21 -5.28
CA SER A 49 -8.01 -7.18 -6.72
C SER A 49 -9.38 -7.78 -7.00
N LEU A 50 -10.23 -7.03 -7.68
CA LEU A 50 -11.58 -7.45 -8.03
C LEU A 50 -11.57 -8.52 -9.12
N GLY A 51 -12.57 -9.40 -9.05
CA GLY A 51 -12.81 -10.41 -10.06
C GLY A 51 -13.21 -9.82 -11.41
N SER A 52 -13.30 -10.69 -12.42
CA SER A 52 -13.85 -10.38 -13.72
C SER A 52 -14.70 -11.55 -14.17
N TYR A 53 -16.01 -11.44 -14.00
CA TYR A 53 -16.99 -12.44 -14.44
C TYR A 53 -18.35 -11.78 -14.75
N GLU A 54 -18.28 -10.52 -15.18
CA GLU A 54 -19.41 -9.70 -15.63
C GLU A 54 -20.45 -9.39 -14.54
N ASN A 55 -20.08 -9.47 -13.25
CA ASN A 55 -20.93 -8.98 -12.18
C ASN A 55 -20.56 -7.53 -11.84
N PRO A 56 -21.31 -6.52 -12.32
CA PRO A 56 -20.94 -5.12 -12.12
C PRO A 56 -20.92 -4.71 -10.65
N ASN A 57 -21.67 -5.38 -9.77
CA ASN A 57 -21.73 -5.05 -8.34
C ASN A 57 -20.48 -5.50 -7.58
N LEU A 58 -19.76 -6.51 -8.10
CA LEU A 58 -18.59 -7.12 -7.45
C LEU A 58 -17.29 -6.90 -8.25
N ASN A 59 -17.37 -6.62 -9.55
CA ASN A 59 -16.22 -6.52 -10.44
C ASN A 59 -15.89 -5.09 -10.87
N LYS A 60 -16.77 -4.11 -10.58
CA LYS A 60 -16.50 -2.70 -10.87
C LYS A 60 -16.22 -1.94 -9.58
N THR A 61 -15.06 -1.31 -9.54
CA THR A 61 -14.53 -0.56 -8.40
C THR A 61 -15.52 0.42 -7.79
N LYS A 62 -16.22 1.24 -8.60
CA LYS A 62 -17.20 2.22 -8.09
C LYS A 62 -18.36 1.56 -7.36
N GLN A 63 -18.85 0.45 -7.89
CA GLN A 63 -19.99 -0.29 -7.35
C GLN A 63 -19.59 -1.04 -6.08
N VAL A 64 -18.38 -1.61 -6.05
CA VAL A 64 -17.85 -2.26 -4.84
C VAL A 64 -17.63 -1.25 -3.73
N ILE A 65 -17.12 -0.05 -4.03
CA ILE A 65 -17.02 1.04 -3.06
C ILE A 65 -18.41 1.34 -2.48
N VAL A 66 -19.42 1.51 -3.34
CA VAL A 66 -20.80 1.74 -2.88
C VAL A 66 -21.31 0.57 -2.03
N LEU A 67 -21.07 -0.68 -2.43
CA LEU A 67 -21.47 -1.87 -1.68
C LEU A 67 -20.87 -1.87 -0.27
N LEU A 68 -19.56 -1.67 -0.16
CA LEU A 68 -18.82 -1.72 1.09
C LEU A 68 -18.96 -0.44 1.93
N SER A 69 -19.39 0.68 1.37
CA SER A 69 -19.72 1.87 2.17
C SER A 69 -21.13 1.84 2.77
N ASN A 70 -21.92 0.79 2.51
CA ASN A 70 -23.32 0.71 2.89
C ASN A 70 -23.56 -0.34 3.98
N LEU A 71 -24.30 0.06 5.03
CA LEU A 71 -24.63 -0.80 6.18
C LEU A 71 -25.30 -2.16 5.87
N PRO A 72 -26.16 -2.32 4.85
CA PRO A 72 -26.78 -3.61 4.56
C PRO A 72 -25.79 -4.75 4.32
N PHE A 73 -24.63 -4.48 3.68
CA PHE A 73 -23.59 -5.49 3.47
C PHE A 73 -23.13 -6.10 4.81
N TYR A 74 -22.89 -5.24 5.81
CA TYR A 74 -22.43 -5.64 7.13
C TYR A 74 -23.50 -6.41 7.89
N LYS A 75 -24.73 -5.94 7.85
CA LYS A 75 -25.85 -6.62 8.51
C LYS A 75 -26.06 -8.04 7.99
N GLU A 76 -25.86 -8.26 6.69
CA GLU A 76 -26.07 -9.57 6.05
C GLU A 76 -24.86 -10.50 6.20
N HIS A 77 -23.64 -9.98 6.01
CA HIS A 77 -22.44 -10.82 5.90
C HIS A 77 -21.53 -10.79 7.14
N LEU A 78 -21.68 -9.80 8.02
CA LEU A 78 -20.83 -9.57 9.19
C LEU A 78 -21.65 -9.05 10.39
N PRO A 79 -22.64 -9.82 10.89
CA PRO A 79 -23.56 -9.34 11.93
C PRO A 79 -22.82 -8.93 13.21
N ASP A 80 -21.77 -9.65 13.61
CA ASP A 80 -20.99 -9.31 14.80
C ASP A 80 -20.32 -7.93 14.68
N ILE A 81 -19.72 -7.64 13.52
CA ILE A 81 -19.09 -6.34 13.24
C ILE A 81 -20.14 -5.24 13.09
N TYR A 82 -21.30 -5.57 12.52
CA TYR A 82 -22.41 -4.63 12.40
C TYR A 82 -22.92 -4.18 13.76
N GLU A 83 -23.12 -5.09 14.71
CA GLU A 83 -23.62 -4.74 16.05
C GLU A 83 -22.57 -3.99 16.88
N GLU A 84 -21.28 -4.34 16.75
CA GLU A 84 -20.20 -3.75 17.54
C GLU A 84 -19.73 -2.38 17.01
N TYR A 85 -19.65 -2.21 15.68
CA TYR A 85 -19.01 -1.04 15.04
C TYR A 85 -19.95 -0.26 14.11
N LYS A 86 -21.27 -0.35 14.28
CA LYS A 86 -22.25 0.24 13.33
C LYS A 86 -21.98 1.70 12.97
N GLU A 87 -21.79 2.55 13.97
CA GLU A 87 -21.58 3.99 13.77
C GLU A 87 -20.18 4.26 13.21
N ASP A 88 -19.19 3.50 13.67
CA ASP A 88 -17.80 3.61 13.25
C ASP A 88 -17.61 3.19 11.79
N ILE A 89 -18.34 2.18 11.31
CA ILE A 89 -18.34 1.78 9.89
C ILE A 89 -18.75 2.94 8.97
N LEU A 90 -19.66 3.81 9.42
CA LEU A 90 -20.10 4.95 8.61
C LEU A 90 -19.08 6.09 8.58
N ASN A 91 -18.32 6.25 9.67
CA ASN A 91 -17.47 7.43 9.89
C ASN A 91 -15.99 7.15 9.63
N ASP A 92 -15.52 5.95 9.97
CA ASP A 92 -14.11 5.61 10.10
C ASP A 92 -13.64 4.55 9.09
N LEU A 93 -14.57 3.82 8.46
CA LEU A 93 -14.26 2.95 7.35
C LEU A 93 -14.10 3.74 6.05
N SER A 94 -13.01 3.49 5.35
CA SER A 94 -12.77 4.07 4.02
C SER A 94 -12.42 2.98 3.01
N VAL A 95 -13.14 2.99 1.89
CA VAL A 95 -12.89 2.14 0.73
C VAL A 95 -12.50 3.03 -0.44
N THR A 96 -11.26 2.90 -0.90
CA THR A 96 -10.69 3.78 -1.94
C THR A 96 -10.18 2.98 -3.14
N PRO A 97 -10.29 3.53 -4.36
CA PRO A 97 -9.73 2.90 -5.54
C PRO A 97 -8.19 3.03 -5.53
N VAL A 98 -7.49 1.92 -5.73
CA VAL A 98 -6.03 1.91 -5.99
C VAL A 98 -5.77 1.90 -7.50
N SER A 99 -6.60 1.18 -8.25
CA SER A 99 -6.59 1.12 -9.71
C SER A 99 -8.00 0.88 -10.26
N GLU A 100 -8.14 0.65 -11.56
CA GLU A 100 -9.45 0.30 -12.15
C GLU A 100 -10.03 -1.01 -11.60
N THR A 101 -9.17 -1.93 -11.16
CA THR A 101 -9.57 -3.26 -10.67
C THR A 101 -9.17 -3.52 -9.23
N ASN A 102 -8.56 -2.58 -8.53
CA ASN A 102 -8.09 -2.78 -7.15
C ASN A 102 -8.71 -1.76 -6.22
N ILE A 103 -9.10 -2.23 -5.04
CA ILE A 103 -9.61 -1.42 -3.94
C ILE A 103 -8.72 -1.58 -2.71
N ARG A 104 -8.71 -0.53 -1.89
CA ARG A 104 -8.11 -0.54 -0.55
C ARG A 104 -9.19 -0.28 0.49
N ILE A 105 -9.21 -1.11 1.52
CA ILE A 105 -10.09 -1.00 2.67
C ILE A 105 -9.25 -0.58 3.86
N SER A 106 -9.71 0.40 4.64
CA SER A 106 -9.02 0.89 5.83
C SER A 106 -10.00 1.30 6.92
N PHE A 107 -9.60 1.16 8.18
CA PHE A 107 -10.43 1.49 9.34
C PHE A 107 -9.64 2.35 10.33
N LYS A 108 -10.06 3.61 10.52
CA LYS A 108 -9.35 4.66 11.27
C LYS A 108 -9.88 4.80 12.69
N ASN A 109 -9.22 5.62 13.52
CA ASN A 109 -9.68 6.00 14.87
C ASN A 109 -9.89 4.85 15.88
N HIS A 110 -9.36 3.67 15.58
CA HIS A 110 -9.37 2.50 16.47
C HIS A 110 -7.95 2.02 16.78
N SER A 111 -7.84 1.07 17.72
CA SER A 111 -6.57 0.42 17.98
C SER A 111 -6.07 -0.31 16.73
N GLN A 112 -4.75 -0.46 16.58
CA GLN A 112 -4.19 -1.17 15.44
C GLN A 112 -4.71 -2.61 15.33
N GLU A 113 -4.90 -3.28 16.47
CA GLU A 113 -5.43 -4.64 16.53
C GLU A 113 -6.88 -4.72 16.03
N ASP A 114 -7.73 -3.81 16.51
CA ASP A 114 -9.13 -3.73 16.07
C ASP A 114 -9.22 -3.39 14.58
N SER A 115 -8.44 -2.41 14.11
CA SER A 115 -8.39 -2.04 12.70
C SER A 115 -7.96 -3.20 11.81
N ILE A 116 -6.94 -3.97 12.20
CA ILE A 116 -6.49 -5.16 11.48
C ILE A 116 -7.61 -6.20 11.43
N GLN A 117 -8.23 -6.49 12.58
CA GLN A 117 -9.29 -7.49 12.68
C GLN A 117 -10.49 -7.12 11.81
N VAL A 118 -11.00 -5.89 11.94
CA VAL A 118 -12.17 -5.40 11.21
C VAL A 118 -11.90 -5.41 9.71
N VAL A 119 -10.78 -4.83 9.26
CA VAL A 119 -10.45 -4.75 7.84
C VAL A 119 -10.28 -6.15 7.21
N ASN A 120 -9.62 -7.07 7.90
CA ASN A 120 -9.46 -8.44 7.41
C ASN A 120 -10.79 -9.19 7.35
N LYS A 121 -11.67 -9.03 8.35
CA LYS A 121 -13.02 -9.63 8.33
C LYS A 121 -13.86 -9.10 7.17
N ILE A 122 -13.78 -7.79 6.89
CA ILE A 122 -14.47 -7.18 5.73
C ILE A 122 -13.92 -7.73 4.42
N ALA A 123 -12.59 -7.80 4.27
CA ALA A 123 -11.97 -8.35 3.09
C ALA A 123 -12.37 -9.82 2.87
N GLU A 124 -12.35 -10.63 3.93
CA GLU A 124 -12.75 -12.04 3.85
C GLU A 124 -14.22 -12.21 3.47
N ALA A 125 -15.13 -11.43 4.08
CA ALA A 125 -16.55 -11.46 3.74
C ALA A 125 -16.80 -11.09 2.28
N PHE A 126 -16.12 -10.06 1.78
CA PHE A 126 -16.21 -9.66 0.37
C PHE A 126 -15.70 -10.78 -0.56
N LEU A 127 -14.55 -11.38 -0.25
CA LEU A 127 -13.98 -12.47 -1.06
C LEU A 127 -14.87 -13.72 -1.06
N LYS A 128 -15.51 -14.05 0.07
CA LYS A 128 -16.49 -15.15 0.15
C LYS A 128 -17.71 -14.87 -0.74
N LEU A 129 -18.21 -13.65 -0.72
CA LEU A 129 -19.34 -13.24 -1.58
C LEU A 129 -18.96 -13.30 -3.06
N ASP A 130 -17.79 -12.76 -3.44
CA ASP A 130 -17.27 -12.81 -4.80
C ASP A 130 -17.11 -14.26 -5.29
N GLN A 131 -16.47 -15.11 -4.48
CA GLN A 131 -16.25 -16.53 -4.79
C GLN A 131 -17.57 -17.26 -5.04
N SER A 132 -18.60 -17.03 -4.20
CA SER A 132 -19.91 -17.65 -4.38
C SER A 132 -20.54 -17.28 -5.73
N HIS A 133 -20.46 -16.01 -6.13
CA HIS A 133 -21.00 -15.56 -7.41
C HIS A 133 -20.17 -16.00 -8.60
N TYR A 134 -18.84 -16.08 -8.44
CA TYR A 134 -17.93 -16.60 -9.43
C TYR A 134 -18.25 -18.07 -9.75
N GLU A 135 -18.39 -18.91 -8.72
CA GLU A 135 -18.75 -20.32 -8.85
C GLU A 135 -20.12 -20.50 -9.50
N GLN A 136 -21.10 -19.69 -9.10
CA GLN A 136 -22.43 -19.70 -9.73
C GLN A 136 -22.35 -19.39 -11.24
N LYS A 137 -21.58 -18.38 -11.65
CA LYS A 137 -21.39 -18.03 -13.07
C LYS A 137 -20.65 -19.14 -13.81
N GLN A 138 -19.63 -19.74 -13.20
CA GLN A 138 -18.92 -20.89 -13.79
C GLN A 138 -19.85 -22.07 -14.02
N GLU A 139 -20.72 -22.40 -13.06
CA GLU A 139 -21.67 -23.51 -13.18
C GLU A 139 -22.69 -23.24 -14.30
N ILE A 140 -23.26 -22.03 -14.35
CA ILE A 140 -24.19 -21.61 -15.41
C ILE A 140 -23.52 -21.77 -16.78
N MET A 141 -22.30 -21.25 -16.94
CA MET A 141 -21.59 -21.33 -18.22
C MET A 141 -21.24 -22.76 -18.62
N LYS A 142 -20.77 -23.58 -17.67
CA LYS A 142 -20.50 -25.00 -17.93
C LYS A 142 -21.76 -25.71 -18.41
N LYS A 143 -22.90 -25.52 -17.73
CA LYS A 143 -24.18 -26.09 -18.14
C LYS A 143 -24.61 -25.60 -19.53
N SER A 144 -24.47 -24.31 -19.83
CA SER A 144 -24.80 -23.76 -21.15
C SER A 144 -23.92 -24.33 -22.25
N ILE A 145 -22.60 -24.44 -22.03
CA ILE A 145 -21.66 -25.04 -22.99
C ILE A 145 -22.02 -26.52 -23.22
N ASP A 146 -22.26 -27.28 -22.16
CA ASP A 146 -22.59 -28.71 -22.26
C ASP A 146 -23.93 -28.94 -22.98
N GLN A 147 -24.93 -28.10 -22.72
CA GLN A 147 -26.21 -28.14 -23.42
C GLN A 147 -26.05 -27.80 -24.90
N LEU A 148 -25.42 -26.66 -25.23
CA LEU A 148 -25.23 -26.26 -26.62
C LEU A 148 -24.40 -27.28 -27.40
N ARG A 149 -23.41 -27.92 -26.79
CA ARG A 149 -22.54 -28.90 -27.46
C ARG A 149 -23.27 -30.19 -27.83
N ASN A 150 -24.23 -30.60 -27.01
CA ASN A 150 -24.98 -31.85 -27.19
C ASN A 150 -26.30 -31.64 -27.97
N GLU A 151 -26.71 -30.39 -28.20
CA GLU A 151 -27.93 -30.07 -28.94
C GLU A 151 -27.77 -30.37 -30.44
N THR A 152 -28.78 -31.02 -31.01
CA THR A 152 -28.79 -31.33 -32.45
C THR A 152 -29.47 -30.18 -33.20
N VAL A 153 -28.66 -29.36 -33.89
CA VAL A 153 -29.15 -28.22 -34.66
C VAL A 153 -29.23 -28.51 -36.16
N GLY A 154 -30.18 -27.87 -36.84
CA GLY A 154 -30.30 -27.93 -38.31
C GLY A 154 -29.07 -27.32 -39.01
N PRO A 155 -28.87 -27.60 -40.32
CA PRO A 155 -27.69 -27.14 -41.07
C PRO A 155 -27.45 -25.63 -40.99
N ASP A 156 -28.53 -24.84 -41.04
CA ASP A 156 -28.49 -23.38 -41.07
C ASP A 156 -28.06 -22.77 -39.71
N ALA A 157 -28.23 -23.51 -38.61
CA ALA A 157 -27.94 -23.04 -37.25
C ALA A 157 -26.57 -23.54 -36.72
N LYS A 158 -25.84 -24.39 -37.45
CA LYS A 158 -24.54 -24.92 -37.02
C LYS A 158 -23.48 -23.83 -36.83
N VAL A 159 -23.48 -22.83 -37.71
CA VAL A 159 -22.53 -21.71 -37.64
C VAL A 159 -22.77 -20.90 -36.36
N ASP A 160 -24.04 -20.61 -36.05
CA ASP A 160 -24.42 -19.88 -34.83
C ASP A 160 -24.11 -20.68 -33.57
N GLN A 161 -24.39 -21.98 -33.56
CA GLN A 161 -24.01 -22.87 -32.45
C GLN A 161 -22.50 -22.81 -32.19
N GLN A 162 -21.67 -22.89 -33.24
CA GLN A 162 -20.22 -22.81 -33.11
C GLN A 162 -19.76 -21.43 -32.60
N ARG A 163 -20.39 -20.36 -33.08
CA ARG A 163 -20.10 -19.00 -32.63
C ARG A 163 -20.42 -18.82 -31.14
N PHE A 164 -21.60 -19.26 -30.68
CA PHE A 164 -21.98 -19.17 -29.27
C PHE A 164 -21.09 -20.03 -28.37
N LEU A 165 -20.72 -21.23 -28.81
CA LEU A 165 -19.76 -22.07 -28.09
C LEU A 165 -18.40 -21.36 -27.94
N TYR A 166 -17.91 -20.75 -29.03
CA TYR A 166 -16.67 -19.98 -28.99
C TYR A 166 -16.75 -18.79 -28.02
N GLU A 167 -17.85 -18.03 -28.06
CA GLU A 167 -18.06 -16.88 -27.17
C GLU A 167 -18.08 -17.31 -25.69
N LEU A 168 -18.84 -18.36 -25.34
CA LEU A 168 -18.93 -18.88 -23.98
C LEU A 168 -17.60 -19.45 -23.47
N GLN A 169 -16.90 -20.23 -24.30
CA GLN A 169 -15.60 -20.80 -23.95
C GLN A 169 -14.54 -19.71 -23.78
N SER A 170 -14.53 -18.70 -24.65
CA SER A 170 -13.61 -17.57 -24.56
C SER A 170 -13.86 -16.76 -23.28
N ALA A 171 -15.13 -16.50 -22.95
CA ALA A 171 -15.50 -15.84 -21.70
C ALA A 171 -15.06 -16.67 -20.47
N GLN A 172 -15.13 -18.00 -20.52
CA GLN A 172 -14.71 -18.87 -19.42
C GLN A 172 -13.22 -18.75 -19.12
N LEU A 173 -12.40 -18.55 -20.15
CA LEU A 173 -10.95 -18.42 -20.00
C LEU A 173 -10.52 -17.07 -19.42
N THR A 174 -11.31 -16.02 -19.62
CA THR A 174 -10.99 -14.68 -19.10
C THR A 174 -11.55 -14.45 -17.69
N MET A 175 -12.42 -15.34 -17.23
CA MET A 175 -13.04 -15.24 -15.92
C MET A 175 -12.05 -15.46 -14.77
N LYS A 176 -12.01 -14.52 -13.83
CA LYS A 176 -11.18 -14.61 -12.62
C LYS A 176 -11.97 -14.19 -11.36
N PRO A 177 -11.76 -14.85 -10.22
CA PRO A 177 -12.32 -14.40 -8.94
C PRO A 177 -11.52 -13.21 -8.40
N ALA A 178 -12.07 -12.52 -7.41
CA ALA A 178 -11.35 -11.55 -6.61
C ALA A 178 -10.27 -12.23 -5.75
N VAL A 179 -9.19 -11.50 -5.47
CA VAL A 179 -8.05 -12.01 -4.72
C VAL A 179 -7.56 -10.96 -3.74
N LEU A 180 -7.20 -11.40 -2.53
CA LEU A 180 -6.51 -10.58 -1.55
C LEU A 180 -5.06 -10.36 -2.02
N LEU A 181 -4.72 -9.12 -2.37
CA LEU A 181 -3.34 -8.75 -2.72
C LEU A 181 -2.50 -8.50 -1.48
N LYS A 182 -3.13 -7.90 -0.45
CA LYS A 182 -2.48 -7.54 0.80
C LYS A 182 -3.48 -7.64 1.95
N ALA A 183 -3.14 -8.41 2.98
CA ALA A 183 -3.88 -8.43 4.22
C ALA A 183 -3.48 -7.23 5.09
N ALA A 184 -4.38 -6.81 5.98
CA ALA A 184 -3.98 -5.90 7.04
C ALA A 184 -3.07 -6.67 8.01
N ASP A 185 -1.83 -6.21 8.19
CA ASP A 185 -0.86 -6.81 9.11
C ASP A 185 -0.28 -5.78 10.09
N GLN A 186 0.32 -6.28 11.16
CA GLN A 186 0.98 -5.44 12.17
C GLN A 186 2.34 -4.90 11.68
N GLN A 187 2.87 -5.41 10.57
CA GLN A 187 4.26 -5.21 10.13
C GLN A 187 4.44 -3.97 9.25
N GLU A 188 3.38 -3.29 8.83
CA GLU A 188 3.47 -2.04 8.07
C GLU A 188 3.94 -0.81 8.85
N ILE A 189 4.33 -0.96 10.12
CA ILE A 189 5.07 0.08 10.82
C ILE A 189 6.55 0.01 10.41
N GLY A 190 6.88 0.66 9.29
CA GLY A 190 8.18 1.30 9.11
C GLY A 190 9.30 0.46 8.52
N VAL A 191 9.20 0.07 7.24
CA VAL A 191 10.37 -0.46 6.52
C VAL A 191 11.31 0.65 6.00
N ASN A 192 10.92 1.93 6.00
CA ASN A 192 11.80 3.03 5.55
C ASN A 192 11.92 4.23 6.51
N ALA A 193 11.35 4.18 7.71
CA ALA A 193 11.54 5.24 8.70
C ALA A 193 12.89 5.05 9.40
N VAL A 194 13.95 5.68 8.88
CA VAL A 194 15.25 5.72 9.55
C VAL A 194 15.04 6.19 11.00
N SER A 195 15.36 5.32 11.97
CA SER A 195 15.11 5.59 13.39
C SER A 195 15.71 6.93 13.84
N SER A 196 15.10 7.58 14.85
CA SER A 196 15.62 8.85 15.40
C SER A 196 17.09 8.77 15.80
N LYS A 197 17.51 7.61 16.33
CA LYS A 197 18.92 7.28 16.61
C LYS A 197 19.78 7.31 15.36
N ALA A 198 19.36 6.63 14.30
CA ALA A 198 20.10 6.59 13.04
C ALA A 198 20.16 7.97 12.36
N ARG A 199 19.09 8.78 12.44
CA ARG A 199 19.05 10.16 11.92
C ARG A 199 19.95 11.11 12.70
N ALA A 200 20.00 10.99 14.02
CA ALA A 200 20.93 11.76 14.84
C ALA A 200 22.38 11.42 14.50
N VAL A 201 22.70 10.13 14.34
CA VAL A 201 24.05 9.70 13.91
C VAL A 201 24.39 10.25 12.52
N LEU A 202 23.45 10.20 11.57
CA LEU A 202 23.64 10.77 10.24
C LEU A 202 23.88 12.29 10.30
N GLY A 203 23.12 13.01 11.13
CA GLY A 203 23.29 14.45 11.36
C GLY A 203 24.65 14.80 11.95
N VAL A 204 25.14 14.01 12.91
CA VAL A 204 26.50 14.16 13.47
C VAL A 204 27.56 13.91 12.39
N LEU A 205 27.42 12.86 11.58
CA LEU A 205 28.35 12.54 10.51
C LEU A 205 28.40 13.64 9.44
N ILE A 206 27.25 14.17 9.02
CA ILE A 206 27.16 15.28 8.07
C ILE A 206 27.76 16.55 8.67
N GLY A 207 27.49 16.85 9.94
CA GLY A 207 28.09 18.01 10.59
C GLY A 207 29.60 17.91 10.73
N LEU A 208 30.11 16.71 10.99
CA LEU A 208 31.55 16.47 11.11
C LEU A 208 32.24 16.62 9.76
N THR A 209 31.66 16.07 8.69
CA THR A 209 32.23 16.19 7.34
C THR A 209 32.24 17.64 6.86
N LEU A 210 31.17 18.41 7.09
CA LEU A 210 31.11 19.83 6.75
C LEU A 210 32.13 20.66 7.56
N ALA A 211 32.27 20.39 8.85
CA ALA A 211 33.23 21.09 9.69
C ALA A 211 34.69 20.80 9.27
N LEU A 212 35.00 19.57 8.87
CA LEU A 212 36.31 19.21 8.33
C LEU A 212 36.57 19.86 6.97
N LEU A 213 35.59 19.83 6.06
CA LEU A 213 35.70 20.49 4.75
C LEU A 213 35.96 22.00 4.90
N TRP A 214 35.33 22.66 5.86
CA TRP A 214 35.56 24.08 6.14
C TRP A 214 37.00 24.40 6.55
N ILE A 215 37.67 23.47 7.22
CA ILE A 215 39.07 23.63 7.66
C ILE A 215 40.04 23.30 6.53
N VAL A 216 39.77 22.23 5.78
CA VAL A 216 40.69 21.66 4.79
C VAL A 216 40.63 22.38 3.45
N ILE A 217 39.42 22.67 2.92
CA ILE A 217 39.24 23.28 1.58
C ILE A 217 40.05 24.57 1.41
N PRO A 218 40.01 25.54 2.34
CA PRO A 218 40.65 26.83 2.10
C PRO A 218 42.19 26.77 2.14
N GLU A 219 42.76 25.70 2.72
CA GLU A 219 44.20 25.47 2.68
C GLU A 219 44.62 24.81 1.35
N LEU A 220 43.84 23.84 0.86
CA LEU A 220 44.05 23.21 -0.45
C LEU A 220 43.88 24.19 -1.63
N VAL A 221 42.91 25.10 -1.54
CA VAL A 221 42.68 26.13 -2.58
C VAL A 221 43.75 27.22 -2.54
N ARG A 222 44.40 27.45 -1.39
CA ARG A 222 45.48 28.44 -1.26
C ARG A 222 46.81 27.98 -1.88
N GLU A 223 47.12 26.68 -1.85
CA GLU A 223 48.31 26.15 -2.51
C GLU A 223 48.27 26.30 -4.03
N GLN A 224 47.09 26.41 -4.65
CA GLN A 224 46.96 26.62 -6.11
C GLN A 224 47.15 28.07 -6.57
N LYS A 225 47.29 29.03 -5.63
CA LYS A 225 47.47 30.46 -5.94
C LYS A 225 48.91 30.95 -5.74
N GLN A 226 49.87 30.05 -5.51
CA GLN A 226 51.31 30.35 -5.58
C GLN A 226 51.91 29.84 -6.87
#